data_AF-A0A852K873-F1
#
_entry.id   AF-A0A852K873-F1
#
_cell.length_a   1.000
_cell.length_b   1.000
_cell.length_c   1.000
_cell.angle_alpha   90.00
_cell.angle_beta   90.00
_cell.angle_gamma   90.00
#
_symmetry.space_group_name_H-M   'P 1'
#
loop_
_entity.id
_entity.type
_entity.pdbx_description
1 polymer ?
#
loop_
_entity_poly.entity_id
_entity_poly.type
_entity_poly.pdbx_seq_one_letter_code
_entity_poly.pdbx_strand_id
1 'polypeptide(L)'
;SFAEVKCSLCVVGIQALAEMNRWREVLSWVLQYYHVPEHLPPKVLELCILLYSKVREPQVMLEVGGSWLGSQANRSLPEFGSLLELYLAQVLLPLGRFGAAEELVRGCPALDSERRLQLLGTIGESRGSWARRDEETQPGAEEQQDPAAETLLGGLS
;
A
#
# COMPACT_ATOMS: atom_id res chain seq x y z
N SER A 1 8.84 -25.69 -17.29
CA SER A 1 8.63 -26.60 -16.12
C SER A 1 7.15 -26.67 -15.73
N PHE A 2 6.67 -27.69 -15.00
CA PHE A 2 5.28 -27.72 -14.49
C PHE A 2 4.94 -26.47 -13.66
N ALA A 3 5.89 -25.99 -12.84
CA ALA A 3 5.74 -24.77 -12.05
C ALA A 3 5.56 -23.50 -12.92
N GLU A 4 6.19 -23.47 -14.09
CA GLU A 4 6.09 -22.36 -15.03
C GLU A 4 4.72 -22.34 -15.73
N VAL A 5 4.24 -23.51 -16.18
CA VAL A 5 2.88 -23.66 -16.73
C VAL A 5 1.84 -23.30 -15.67
N LYS A 6 2.03 -23.76 -14.42
CA LYS A 6 1.21 -23.39 -13.27
C LYS A 6 1.16 -21.86 -13.07
N CYS A 7 2.31 -21.20 -13.15
CA CYS A 7 2.41 -19.75 -13.06
C CYS A 7 1.66 -19.06 -14.21
N SER A 8 1.91 -19.46 -15.47
CA SER A 8 1.26 -18.88 -16.64
C SER A 8 -0.26 -19.02 -16.63
N LEU A 9 -0.81 -20.18 -16.25
CA LEU A 9 -2.26 -20.34 -16.11
C LEU A 9 -2.82 -19.45 -15.00
N CYS A 10 -2.09 -19.30 -13.89
CA CYS A 10 -2.52 -18.43 -12.79
C CYS A 10 -2.58 -16.96 -13.23
N VAL A 11 -1.57 -16.49 -13.97
CA VAL A 11 -1.56 -15.13 -14.56
C VAL A 11 -2.79 -14.90 -15.42
N VAL A 12 -3.11 -15.83 -16.33
CA VAL A 12 -4.29 -15.72 -17.19
C VAL A 12 -5.59 -15.74 -16.37
N GLY A 13 -5.67 -16.58 -15.33
CA GLY A 13 -6.83 -16.62 -14.44
C GLY A 13 -7.06 -15.32 -13.68
N ILE A 14 -5.98 -14.70 -13.17
CA ILE A 14 -6.04 -13.38 -12.53
C ILE A 14 -6.56 -12.33 -13.50
N GLN A 15 -6.00 -12.29 -14.72
CA GLN A 15 -6.40 -11.34 -15.76
C GLN A 15 -7.87 -11.51 -16.14
N ALA A 16 -8.32 -12.75 -16.38
CA ALA A 16 -9.70 -13.04 -16.72
C ALA A 16 -10.67 -12.61 -15.60
N LEU A 17 -10.35 -12.89 -14.34
CA LEU A 17 -11.16 -12.42 -13.20
C LEU A 17 -11.19 -10.89 -13.12
N ALA A 18 -10.05 -10.22 -13.36
CA ALA A 18 -10.00 -8.77 -13.39
C ALA A 18 -10.85 -8.17 -14.53
N GLU A 19 -10.78 -8.74 -15.74
CA GLU A 19 -11.57 -8.31 -16.91
C GLU A 19 -13.07 -8.53 -16.71
N MET A 20 -13.46 -9.59 -16.00
CA MET A 20 -14.85 -9.85 -15.61
C MET A 20 -15.33 -8.98 -14.43
N ASN A 21 -14.54 -8.00 -13.98
CA ASN A 21 -14.80 -7.19 -12.78
C ASN A 21 -14.99 -8.01 -11.49
N ARG A 22 -14.41 -9.21 -11.46
CA ARG A 22 -14.40 -10.17 -10.34
C ARG A 22 -13.08 -10.10 -9.56
N TRP A 23 -12.46 -8.92 -9.52
CA TRP A 23 -11.16 -8.69 -8.88
C TRP A 23 -11.16 -9.04 -7.39
N ARG A 24 -12.29 -8.93 -6.69
CA ARG A 24 -12.43 -9.29 -5.27
C ARG A 24 -12.14 -10.77 -5.00
N GLU A 25 -12.41 -11.63 -5.97
CA GLU A 25 -12.25 -13.08 -5.84
C GLU A 25 -10.81 -13.53 -6.09
N VAL A 26 -10.00 -12.70 -6.77
CA VAL A 26 -8.65 -13.05 -7.23
C VAL A 26 -7.78 -13.58 -6.11
N LEU A 27 -7.66 -12.85 -5.00
CA LEU A 27 -6.76 -13.26 -3.94
C LEU A 27 -7.21 -14.57 -3.28
N SER A 28 -8.51 -14.73 -3.04
CA SER A 28 -9.08 -15.96 -2.48
C SER A 28 -8.82 -17.17 -3.39
N TRP A 29 -8.95 -16.98 -4.71
CA TRP A 29 -8.70 -18.02 -5.70
C TRP A 29 -7.21 -18.37 -5.80
N VAL A 30 -6.33 -17.36 -5.82
CA VAL A 30 -4.87 -17.55 -5.84
C VAL A 30 -4.41 -18.31 -4.60
N LEU A 31 -4.90 -17.94 -3.42
CA LEU A 31 -4.53 -18.60 -2.17
C LEU A 31 -5.12 -20.01 -2.04
N GLN A 32 -6.27 -20.31 -2.65
CA GLN A 32 -6.73 -21.71 -2.77
C GLN A 32 -5.74 -22.56 -3.59
N TYR A 33 -5.02 -21.96 -4.54
CA TYR A 33 -4.13 -22.65 -5.46
C TYR A 33 -2.66 -22.78 -5.00
N TYR A 34 -2.20 -21.84 -4.16
CA TYR A 34 -0.83 -21.83 -3.58
C TYR A 34 -0.80 -22.03 -2.06
N HIS A 35 -1.96 -22.08 -1.42
CA HIS A 35 -2.21 -22.25 0.01
C HIS A 35 -1.79 -21.07 0.88
N VAL A 36 -0.53 -20.67 0.81
CA VAL A 36 0.03 -19.62 1.69
C VAL A 36 0.70 -18.52 0.88
N PRO A 37 0.65 -17.25 1.33
CA PRO A 37 1.25 -16.13 0.62
C PRO A 37 2.73 -16.33 0.29
N GLU A 38 3.50 -16.95 1.19
CA GLU A 38 4.95 -17.14 1.06
C GLU A 38 5.33 -18.02 -0.14
N HIS A 39 4.40 -18.85 -0.63
CA HIS A 39 4.60 -19.74 -1.78
C HIS A 39 4.16 -19.13 -3.11
N LEU A 40 3.68 -17.89 -3.10
CA LEU A 40 3.29 -17.23 -4.34
C LEU A 40 4.53 -17.02 -5.22
N PRO A 41 4.45 -17.40 -6.51
CA PRO A 41 5.47 -17.01 -7.48
C PRO A 41 5.60 -15.48 -7.52
N PRO A 42 6.82 -14.93 -7.68
CA PRO A 42 7.04 -13.49 -7.73
C PRO A 42 6.08 -12.76 -8.68
N LYS A 43 5.88 -13.34 -9.88
CA LYS A 43 5.00 -12.74 -10.90
C LYS A 43 3.53 -12.70 -10.50
N VAL A 44 3.06 -13.69 -9.75
CA VAL A 44 1.68 -13.75 -9.26
C VAL A 44 1.47 -12.67 -8.20
N LEU A 45 2.41 -12.53 -7.26
CA LEU A 45 2.35 -11.47 -6.26
C LEU A 45 2.37 -10.07 -6.89
N GLU A 46 3.26 -9.84 -7.85
CA GLU A 46 3.37 -8.59 -8.61
C GLU A 46 2.01 -8.18 -9.20
N LEU A 47 1.35 -9.12 -9.90
CA LEU A 47 0.06 -8.87 -10.53
C LEU A 47 -1.05 -8.60 -9.50
N CYS A 48 -1.06 -9.30 -8.37
CA CYS A 48 -2.00 -9.03 -7.30
C CYS A 48 -1.82 -7.61 -6.75
N ILE A 49 -0.57 -7.19 -6.46
CA ILE A 49 -0.28 -5.83 -5.97
C ILE A 49 -0.76 -4.78 -6.98
N LEU A 50 -0.43 -4.96 -8.27
CA LEU A 50 -0.83 -4.04 -9.32
C LEU A 50 -2.35 -3.97 -9.50
N LEU A 51 -3.03 -5.12 -9.44
CA LEU A 51 -4.49 -5.18 -9.55
C LEU A 51 -5.16 -4.41 -8.41
N TYR A 52 -4.82 -4.70 -7.16
CA TYR A 52 -5.44 -4.09 -5.99
C TYR A 52 -5.10 -2.59 -5.87
N SER A 53 -3.90 -2.19 -6.27
CA SER A 53 -3.58 -0.76 -6.42
C SER A 53 -4.45 -0.08 -7.49
N LYS A 54 -4.62 -0.72 -8.66
CA LYS A 54 -5.44 -0.17 -9.77
C LYS A 54 -6.90 0.04 -9.38
N VAL A 55 -7.48 -0.87 -8.59
CA VAL A 55 -8.85 -0.72 -8.08
C VAL A 55 -8.94 0.13 -6.80
N ARG A 56 -7.84 0.78 -6.39
CA ARG A 56 -7.74 1.64 -5.20
C ARG A 56 -8.07 0.92 -3.88
N GLU A 57 -7.79 -0.37 -3.81
CA GLU A 57 -7.97 -1.20 -2.63
C GLU A 57 -6.63 -1.86 -2.21
N PRO A 58 -5.51 -1.11 -2.11
CA PRO A 58 -4.20 -1.69 -1.83
C PRO A 58 -4.11 -2.35 -0.44
N GLN A 59 -4.98 -2.00 0.50
CA GLN A 59 -5.00 -2.58 1.84
C GLN A 59 -5.23 -4.09 1.87
N VAL A 60 -5.87 -4.64 0.83
CA VAL A 60 -6.04 -6.10 0.67
C VAL A 60 -4.69 -6.82 0.59
N MET A 61 -3.65 -6.13 0.15
CA MET A 61 -2.31 -6.71 -0.02
C MET A 61 -1.40 -6.56 1.20
N LEU A 62 -1.82 -5.91 2.29
CA LEU A 62 -0.98 -5.69 3.47
C LEU A 62 -0.45 -7.01 4.07
N GLU A 63 -1.36 -7.94 4.37
CA GLU A 63 -0.98 -9.21 4.98
C GLU A 63 -0.21 -10.09 3.98
N VAL A 64 -0.69 -10.18 2.74
CA VAL A 64 -0.10 -11.05 1.71
C VAL A 64 1.32 -10.61 1.33
N GLY A 65 1.51 -9.32 1.08
CA GLY A 65 2.82 -8.75 0.76
C GLY A 65 3.76 -8.80 1.96
N GLY A 66 3.26 -8.50 3.17
CA GLY A 66 4.02 -8.61 4.42
C GLY A 66 4.54 -10.03 4.66
N SER A 67 3.67 -11.04 4.58
CA SER A 67 4.04 -12.45 4.69
C SER A 67 5.10 -12.85 3.66
N TRP A 68 4.89 -12.50 2.39
CA TRP A 68 5.82 -12.88 1.31
C TRP A 68 7.21 -12.26 1.52
N LEU A 69 7.28 -10.97 1.88
CA LEU A 69 8.54 -10.25 2.12
C LEU A 69 9.22 -10.65 3.44
N GLY A 70 8.44 -11.12 4.41
CA GLY A 70 8.94 -11.66 5.68
C GLY A 70 9.59 -13.03 5.55
N SER A 71 9.24 -13.80 4.50
CA SER A 71 9.76 -15.15 4.28
C SER A 71 11.24 -15.16 3.92
N GLN A 72 12.05 -15.89 4.70
CA GLN A 72 13.48 -16.06 4.46
C GLN A 72 13.76 -16.76 3.11
N ALA A 73 12.87 -17.66 2.67
CA ALA A 73 13.00 -18.36 1.39
C ALA A 73 12.89 -17.42 0.19
N ASN A 74 12.13 -16.32 0.33
CA ASN A 74 11.90 -15.38 -0.76
C ASN A 74 13.01 -14.33 -0.86
N ARG A 75 13.76 -14.07 0.22
CA ARG A 75 14.84 -13.07 0.26
C ARG A 75 16.00 -13.35 -0.70
N SER A 76 16.21 -14.61 -1.07
CA SER A 76 17.23 -14.99 -2.05
C SER A 76 16.76 -14.90 -3.50
N LEU A 77 15.49 -14.59 -3.75
CA LEU A 77 14.95 -14.47 -5.10
C LEU A 77 15.44 -13.19 -5.77
N PRO A 78 15.81 -13.22 -7.07
CA PRO A 78 16.26 -12.03 -7.77
C PRO A 78 15.17 -10.95 -7.87
N GLU A 79 13.89 -11.32 -7.86
CA GLU A 79 12.75 -10.40 -7.90
C GLU A 79 12.40 -9.79 -6.53
N PHE A 80 13.08 -10.22 -5.44
CA PHE A 80 12.74 -9.72 -4.10
C PHE A 80 12.86 -8.21 -3.99
N GLY A 81 13.95 -7.63 -4.53
CA GLY A 81 14.18 -6.19 -4.50
C GLY A 81 13.09 -5.40 -5.23
N SER A 82 12.74 -5.81 -6.45
CA SER A 82 11.71 -5.13 -7.23
C SER A 82 10.31 -5.27 -6.61
N LEU A 83 9.99 -6.44 -6.03
CA LEU A 83 8.73 -6.64 -5.31
C LEU A 83 8.64 -5.84 -4.01
N LEU A 84 9.74 -5.72 -3.28
CA LEU A 84 9.83 -4.87 -2.10
C LEU A 84 9.50 -3.41 -2.46
N GLU A 85 10.11 -2.90 -3.51
CA GLU A 85 9.88 -1.53 -3.98
C GLU A 85 8.44 -1.32 -4.47
N LEU A 86 7.91 -2.28 -5.23
CA LEU A 86 6.52 -2.26 -5.68
C LEU A 86 5.56 -2.23 -4.49
N TYR A 87 5.80 -3.07 -3.48
CA TYR A 87 4.99 -3.13 -2.27
C TYR A 87 5.05 -1.83 -1.46
N LEU A 88 6.23 -1.22 -1.33
CA LEU A 88 6.39 0.09 -0.72
C LEU A 88 5.56 1.15 -1.46
N ALA A 89 5.76 1.27 -2.77
CA ALA A 89 5.15 2.31 -3.60
C ALA A 89 3.63 2.16 -3.74
N GLN A 90 3.13 0.93 -3.86
CA GLN A 90 1.73 0.66 -4.19
C GLN A 90 0.87 0.30 -2.99
N VAL A 91 1.46 -0.11 -1.86
CA VAL A 91 0.72 -0.55 -0.67
C VAL A 91 1.06 0.29 0.55
N LEU A 92 2.32 0.31 0.99
CA LEU A 92 2.64 0.93 2.28
C LEU A 92 2.55 2.46 2.25
N LEU A 93 3.13 3.11 1.24
CA LEU A 93 3.10 4.58 1.12
C LEU A 93 1.68 5.11 0.88
N PRO A 94 0.84 4.54 0.00
CA PRO A 94 -0.54 4.98 -0.18
C PRO A 94 -1.47 4.71 1.02
N LEU A 95 -1.02 3.94 2.01
CA LEU A 95 -1.78 3.67 3.24
C LEU A 95 -1.19 4.39 4.47
N GLY A 96 -0.20 5.27 4.27
CA GLY A 96 0.48 5.99 5.34
C GLY A 96 1.26 5.09 6.31
N ARG A 97 1.59 3.85 5.92
CA ARG A 97 2.28 2.85 6.75
C ARG A 97 3.78 3.08 6.78
N PHE A 98 4.21 4.31 7.10
CA PHE A 98 5.61 4.70 6.98
C PHE A 98 6.54 3.98 7.95
N GLY A 99 6.10 3.71 9.19
CA GLY A 99 6.90 2.96 10.16
C GLY A 99 7.23 1.56 9.65
N ALA A 100 6.21 0.82 9.16
CA ALA A 100 6.41 -0.49 8.57
C ALA A 100 7.29 -0.43 7.31
N ALA A 101 7.16 0.62 6.49
CA ALA A 101 7.98 0.82 5.30
C ALA A 101 9.47 0.99 5.64
N GLU A 102 9.80 1.80 6.66
CA GLU A 102 11.19 2.00 7.06
C GLU A 102 11.82 0.74 7.66
N GLU A 103 11.09 0.05 8.55
CA GLU A 103 11.59 -1.18 9.17
C GLU A 103 11.87 -2.26 8.14
N LEU A 104 11.02 -2.37 7.12
CA LEU A 104 11.19 -3.30 6.02
C LEU A 104 12.45 -2.99 5.19
N VAL A 105 12.71 -1.72 4.89
CA VAL A 105 13.88 -1.27 4.13
C VAL A 105 15.18 -1.44 4.94
N ARG A 106 15.17 -1.10 6.23
CA ARG A 106 16.33 -1.27 7.12
C ARG A 106 16.65 -2.74 7.36
N GLY A 107 15.63 -3.56 7.56
CA GLY A 107 15.77 -5.00 7.82
C GLY A 107 16.09 -5.85 6.59
N CYS A 108 16.15 -5.25 5.39
CA CYS A 108 16.43 -5.97 4.15
C CYS A 108 17.95 -6.06 3.88
N PRO A 109 18.56 -7.27 3.96
CA PRO A 109 19.97 -7.45 3.65
C PRO A 109 20.26 -7.47 2.15
N ALA A 110 19.24 -7.72 1.32
CA ALA A 110 19.38 -7.81 -0.14
C ALA A 110 19.53 -6.44 -0.83
N LEU A 111 19.20 -5.34 -0.13
CA LEU A 111 19.38 -3.99 -0.62
C LEU A 111 20.81 -3.50 -0.36
N ASP A 112 21.44 -2.97 -1.42
CA ASP A 112 22.66 -2.19 -1.27
C ASP A 112 22.39 -0.87 -0.51
N SER A 113 23.47 -0.25 -0.03
CA SER A 113 23.38 0.95 0.79
C SER A 113 22.80 2.16 0.05
N GLU A 114 23.08 2.29 -1.25
CA GLU A 114 22.59 3.41 -2.07
C GLU A 114 21.08 3.29 -2.27
N ARG A 115 20.61 2.11 -2.67
CA ARG A 115 19.19 1.82 -2.86
C ARG A 115 18.41 1.94 -1.56
N ARG A 116 18.98 1.48 -0.43
CA ARG A 116 18.39 1.66 0.90
C ARG A 116 18.17 3.14 1.24
N LEU A 117 19.19 3.98 1.01
CA LEU A 117 19.09 5.42 1.27
C LEU A 117 18.04 6.08 0.36
N GLN A 118 18.00 5.70 -0.91
CA GLN A 118 17.01 6.21 -1.86
C GLN A 118 15.57 5.90 -1.40
N LEU A 119 15.30 4.65 -1.01
CA LEU A 119 13.97 4.24 -0.55
C LEU A 119 13.57 4.94 0.74
N LEU A 120 14.49 5.11 1.68
CA LEU A 120 14.24 5.88 2.91
C LEU A 120 13.93 7.35 2.59
N GLY A 121 14.61 7.95 1.62
CA GLY A 121 14.30 9.29 1.10
C GLY A 121 12.87 9.37 0.57
N THR A 122 12.48 8.45 -0.31
CA THR A 122 11.11 8.38 -0.85
C THR A 122 10.05 8.21 0.24
N ILE A 123 10.33 7.40 1.28
CA ILE A 123 9.44 7.25 2.44
C ILE A 123 9.27 8.58 3.17
N GLY A 124 10.36 9.34 3.38
CA GLY A 124 10.33 10.65 4.02
C GLY A 124 9.56 11.70 3.22
N GLU A 125 9.80 11.78 1.91
CA GLU A 125 9.08 12.65 0.99
C GLU A 125 7.57 12.34 0.98
N SER A 126 7.23 11.06 0.91
CA SER A 126 5.84 10.62 0.97
C SER A 126 5.20 11.03 2.28
N ARG A 127 5.86 10.82 3.43
CA ARG A 127 5.35 11.27 4.74
C ARG A 127 5.08 12.78 4.79
N GLY A 128 5.98 13.58 4.24
CA GLY A 128 5.78 15.04 4.15
C GLY A 128 4.56 15.42 3.31
N SER A 129 4.37 14.76 2.15
CA SER A 129 3.19 15.00 1.31
C SER A 129 1.87 14.58 1.95
N TRP A 130 1.90 13.56 2.81
CA TRP A 130 0.74 13.10 3.57
C TRP A 130 0.35 14.08 4.67
N ALA A 131 1.31 14.58 5.44
CA ALA A 131 1.05 15.59 6.47
C ALA A 131 0.37 16.84 5.89
N ARG A 132 0.85 17.32 4.72
CA ARG A 132 0.26 18.47 4.04
C ARG A 132 -1.18 18.22 3.56
N ARG A 133 -1.49 16.99 3.12
CA ARG A 133 -2.84 16.62 2.67
C ARG A 133 -3.85 16.64 3.83
N ASP A 134 -3.43 16.21 5.01
CA ASP A 134 -4.25 16.29 6.22
C ASP A 134 -4.43 17.75 6.67
N GLU A 135 -3.40 18.59 6.57
CA GLU A 135 -3.48 20.04 6.87
C GLU A 135 -4.40 20.79 5.90
N GLU A 136 -4.38 20.48 4.60
CA GLU A 136 -5.25 21.08 3.58
C GLU A 136 -6.72 20.63 3.69
N THR A 137 -6.99 19.51 4.39
CA THR A 137 -8.35 18.98 4.62
C THR A 137 -8.97 19.48 5.92
N GLN A 138 -8.22 20.24 6.74
CA GLN A 138 -8.79 20.98 7.87
C GLN A 138 -9.33 22.33 7.36
N PRO A 139 -10.67 22.52 7.22
CA PRO A 139 -11.21 23.84 6.95
C PRO A 139 -10.89 24.73 8.15
N GLY A 140 -10.44 25.95 7.88
CA GLY A 140 -10.07 26.94 8.88
C GLY A 140 -11.10 27.02 10.01
N ALA A 141 -10.63 26.76 11.23
CA ALA A 141 -11.33 27.11 12.44
C ALA A 141 -11.05 28.58 12.80
N GLU A 142 -11.40 29.51 11.92
CA GLU A 142 -11.49 30.97 12.17
C GLU A 142 -12.61 31.47 11.24
N GLU A 143 -13.80 31.84 11.70
CA GLU A 143 -14.24 33.12 12.29
C GLU A 143 -15.73 32.91 12.70
N GLN A 144 -16.32 33.45 13.76
CA GLN A 144 -16.25 34.80 14.30
C GLN A 144 -16.61 34.75 15.80
N GLN A 145 -15.80 35.39 16.65
CA GLN A 145 -16.27 35.93 17.91
C GLN A 145 -17.23 37.09 17.58
N ASP A 146 -18.43 37.07 18.16
CA ASP A 146 -19.29 38.25 18.20
C ASP A 146 -19.63 38.55 19.66
N PRO A 147 -18.97 39.53 20.31
CA PRO A 147 -19.27 39.92 21.68
C PRO A 147 -19.98 41.28 21.68
N ALA A 148 -21.20 41.41 21.14
CA ALA A 148 -21.97 42.67 21.29
C ALA A 148 -23.47 42.57 20.96
N ALA A 149 -24.24 41.84 21.77
CA ALA A 149 -25.67 42.11 21.99
C ALA A 149 -25.98 41.48 23.36
N GLU A 150 -26.42 42.16 24.42
CA GLU A 150 -27.29 43.30 24.55
C GLU A 150 -26.95 44.00 25.88
N THR A 151 -26.73 45.31 25.89
CA THR A 151 -27.12 46.15 27.03
C THR A 151 -27.31 47.58 26.53
N LEU A 152 -28.40 48.20 27.00
CA LEU A 152 -28.88 49.58 26.87
C LEU A 152 -29.99 49.77 25.83
N LEU A 153 -31.25 49.53 26.21
CA LEU A 153 -32.16 50.47 26.91
C LEU A 153 -32.64 51.64 26.03
N GLY A 154 -33.90 51.54 25.66
CA GLY A 154 -34.85 52.64 25.44
C GLY A 154 -36.22 51.98 25.43
N GLY A 155 -36.97 51.93 26.54
CA GLY A 155 -37.64 53.11 27.09
C GLY A 155 -38.78 53.46 26.15
N LEU A 156 -40.04 53.20 26.55
CA LEU A 156 -41.25 53.98 26.25
C LEU A 156 -42.49 53.28 26.83
N SER A 157 -43.09 53.98 27.81
CA SER A 157 -44.52 54.10 28.19
C SER A 157 -45.42 52.88 28.38
#